data_AF-A0A937DIC9-F1
#
_entry.id   AF-A0A937DIC9-F1
#
_cell.length_a   1.000
_cell.length_b   1.000
_cell.length_c   1.000
_cell.angle_alpha   90.00
_cell.angle_beta   90.00
_cell.angle_gamma   90.00
#
_symmetry.space_group_name_H-M   'P 1'
#
loop_
_entity.id
_entity.type
_entity.pdbx_description
1 polymer ?
#
loop_
_entity_poly.entity_id
_entity_poly.type
_entity_poly.pdbx_seq_one_letter_code
_entity_poly.pdbx_strand_id
1 'polypeptide(L)'
;MAENNQSIFDMIHQYGPMVGLGIIGIAVLIVVLYYLRLASLKEFKQKYDYINKNEIDTLWRATVVLLIGAVVAVNALFGETEFLWLAVKIFVSAMLALIIGVIIQNILRFYFPFYIEKRLKKLRYTPRISPKTGKAMKLLSEEEEDVYLDEGMQAEEDIFSVDYDVWVDEETGYTKIEKYSGHLHALQCSECNYQTLKVVKEEIIKSPTMTEEGELMKYYKCSYCGHKARKTFHIAKLKDNADAADQATG
;
A
#
# COMPACT_ATOMS: atom_id res chain seq x y z
N MET A 1 0.07 46.56 16.04
CA MET A 1 0.72 45.25 15.77
C MET A 1 0.89 44.42 17.03
N ALA A 2 1.33 44.98 18.16
CA ALA A 2 1.51 44.24 19.42
C ALA A 2 0.20 43.62 19.98
N GLU A 3 -0.91 44.36 20.04
CA GLU A 3 -2.21 43.84 20.52
C GLU A 3 -2.74 42.67 19.67
N ASN A 4 -2.60 42.78 18.34
CA ASN A 4 -3.02 41.72 17.41
C ASN A 4 -2.20 40.44 17.64
N ASN A 5 -0.89 40.56 17.87
CA ASN A 5 -0.03 39.41 18.14
C ASN A 5 -0.37 38.75 19.48
N GLN A 6 -0.63 39.53 20.53
CA GLN A 6 -1.03 39.01 21.83
C GLN A 6 -2.33 38.19 21.75
N SER A 7 -3.32 38.70 21.01
CA SER A 7 -4.59 37.99 20.80
C SER A 7 -4.44 36.64 20.07
N ILE A 8 -3.44 36.52 19.20
CA ILE A 8 -3.14 35.28 18.46
C ILE A 8 -2.53 34.24 19.39
N PHE A 9 -1.57 34.62 20.24
CA PHE A 9 -0.95 33.70 21.19
C PHE A 9 -1.95 33.17 22.22
N ASP A 10 -2.83 34.04 22.72
CA ASP A 10 -3.89 33.67 23.65
C ASP A 10 -4.86 32.67 22.99
N MET A 11 -5.21 32.88 21.72
CA MET A 11 -6.05 31.96 20.96
C MET A 11 -5.38 30.59 20.76
N ILE A 12 -4.09 30.56 20.42
CA ILE A 12 -3.32 29.31 20.25
C ILE A 12 -3.27 28.54 21.56
N HIS A 13 -2.95 29.20 22.67
CA HIS A 13 -2.88 28.57 23.98
C HIS A 13 -4.25 28.07 24.46
N GLN A 14 -5.31 28.84 24.25
CA GLN A 14 -6.66 28.49 24.69
C GLN A 14 -7.28 27.35 23.86
N TYR A 15 -7.18 27.41 22.52
CA TYR A 15 -7.89 26.48 21.62
C TYR A 15 -6.99 25.38 21.04
N GLY A 16 -5.69 25.61 20.95
CA GLY A 16 -4.73 24.67 20.35
C GLY A 16 -4.74 23.27 20.96
N PRO A 17 -4.86 23.07 22.29
CA PRO A 17 -4.94 21.72 22.85
C PRO A 17 -6.22 20.99 22.41
N MET A 18 -7.36 21.69 22.34
CA MET A 18 -8.63 21.10 21.88
C MET A 18 -8.56 20.72 20.40
N VAL A 19 -7.96 21.59 19.57
CA VAL A 19 -7.75 21.29 18.14
C VAL A 19 -6.83 20.09 17.96
N GLY A 20 -5.70 20.06 18.67
CA GLY A 20 -4.75 18.94 18.63
C GLY A 20 -5.39 17.62 19.06
N LEU A 21 -6.15 17.62 20.15
CA LEU A 21 -6.91 16.45 20.61
C LEU A 21 -7.99 16.02 19.60
N GLY A 22 -8.66 16.96 18.94
CA GLY A 22 -9.61 16.67 17.87
C GLY A 22 -8.94 15.93 16.70
N ILE A 23 -7.76 16.39 16.27
CA ILE A 23 -6.98 15.74 15.21
C ILE A 23 -6.52 14.34 15.65
N ILE A 24 -6.05 14.18 16.89
CA ILE A 24 -5.69 12.86 17.44
C ILE A 24 -6.91 11.93 17.47
N GLY A 25 -8.09 12.45 17.82
CA GLY A 25 -9.35 11.71 17.77
C GLY A 25 -9.66 11.20 16.35
N ILE A 26 -9.40 11.99 15.31
CA ILE A 26 -9.55 11.57 13.91
C ILE A 26 -8.57 10.43 13.58
N ALA A 27 -7.32 10.50 14.02
CA ALA A 27 -6.35 9.41 13.80
C ALA A 27 -6.81 8.09 14.42
N VAL A 28 -7.33 8.14 15.66
CA VAL A 28 -7.90 6.96 16.34
C VAL A 28 -9.13 6.47 15.58
N LEU A 29 -10.02 7.36 15.14
CA LEU A 29 -11.22 7.01 14.39
C LEU A 29 -10.87 6.27 13.08
N ILE A 30 -9.84 6.71 12.35
CA ILE A 30 -9.38 6.03 11.12
C ILE A 30 -9.03 4.57 11.41
N VAL A 31 -8.27 4.31 12.48
CA VAL A 31 -7.86 2.96 12.89
C VAL A 31 -9.06 2.14 13.33
N VAL A 32 -9.95 2.71 14.14
CA VAL A 32 -11.18 2.04 14.60
C VAL A 32 -12.06 1.65 13.43
N LEU A 33 -12.32 2.57 12.50
CA LEU A 33 -13.13 2.30 11.30
C LEU A 33 -12.52 1.19 10.44
N TYR A 34 -11.20 1.15 10.30
CA TYR A 34 -10.50 0.07 9.62
C TYR A 34 -10.77 -1.29 10.27
N TYR A 35 -10.58 -1.41 11.58
CA TYR A 35 -10.80 -2.68 12.29
C TYR A 35 -12.27 -3.08 12.35
N LEU A 36 -13.19 -2.13 12.47
CA LEU A 36 -14.63 -2.37 12.36
C LEU A 36 -14.98 -2.91 10.96
N ARG A 37 -14.42 -2.30 9.91
CA ARG A 37 -14.61 -2.79 8.54
C ARG A 37 -14.04 -4.19 8.36
N LEU A 38 -12.84 -4.45 8.85
CA LEU A 38 -12.21 -5.77 8.79
C LEU A 38 -13.03 -6.83 9.55
N ALA A 39 -13.58 -6.50 10.71
CA ALA A 39 -14.43 -7.39 11.50
C ALA A 39 -15.77 -7.69 10.80
N SER A 40 -16.29 -6.75 10.01
CA SER A 40 -17.55 -6.93 9.26
C SER A 40 -17.44 -7.91 8.08
N LEU A 41 -16.22 -8.14 7.56
CA LEU A 41 -15.99 -9.09 6.48
C LEU A 41 -16.18 -10.52 7.00
N LYS A 42 -16.95 -11.34 6.29
CA LYS A 42 -17.22 -12.73 6.71
C LYS A 42 -16.24 -13.71 6.10
N GLU A 43 -15.98 -13.59 4.79
CA GLU A 43 -15.12 -14.51 4.05
C GLU A 43 -13.63 -14.27 4.35
N PHE A 44 -12.86 -15.35 4.47
CA PHE A 44 -11.42 -15.25 4.71
C PHE A 44 -10.68 -14.60 3.53
N LYS A 45 -11.09 -14.86 2.28
CA LYS A 45 -10.53 -14.20 1.08
C LYS A 45 -10.71 -12.68 1.11
N GLN A 46 -11.91 -12.22 1.43
CA GLN A 46 -12.18 -10.78 1.52
C GLN A 46 -11.34 -10.13 2.63
N LYS A 47 -11.16 -10.80 3.78
CA LYS A 47 -10.26 -10.33 4.84
C LYS A 47 -8.82 -10.27 4.38
N TYR A 48 -8.35 -11.32 3.69
CA TYR A 48 -7.01 -11.39 3.12
C TYR A 48 -6.75 -10.20 2.21
N ASP A 49 -7.63 -9.95 1.24
CA ASP A 49 -7.48 -8.87 0.26
C ASP A 49 -7.53 -7.50 0.92
N TYR A 50 -8.44 -7.32 1.88
CA TYR A 50 -8.60 -6.07 2.58
C TYR A 50 -7.38 -5.72 3.44
N ILE A 51 -6.79 -6.72 4.11
CA ILE A 51 -5.56 -6.58 4.89
C ILE A 51 -4.40 -6.23 3.95
N ASN A 52 -4.16 -7.05 2.93
CA ASN A 52 -3.02 -6.89 2.02
C ASN A 52 -3.04 -5.54 1.30
N LYS A 53 -4.23 -5.04 0.93
CA LYS A 53 -4.37 -3.77 0.20
C LYS A 53 -4.30 -2.53 1.08
N ASN A 54 -4.84 -2.57 2.30
CA ASN A 54 -5.14 -1.34 3.04
C ASN A 54 -4.44 -1.21 4.41
N GLU A 55 -3.95 -2.29 5.04
CA GLU A 55 -3.51 -2.22 6.45
C GLU A 55 -2.35 -1.25 6.65
N ILE A 56 -1.26 -1.41 5.89
CA ILE A 56 -0.06 -0.56 5.98
C ILE A 56 -0.39 0.90 5.67
N ASP A 57 -1.07 1.14 4.55
CA ASP A 57 -1.44 2.49 4.10
C ASP A 57 -2.34 3.20 5.11
N THR A 58 -3.28 2.49 5.73
CA THR A 58 -4.20 3.06 6.71
C THR A 58 -3.48 3.40 8.00
N LEU A 59 -2.59 2.52 8.48
CA LEU A 59 -1.78 2.77 9.67
C LEU A 59 -0.82 3.95 9.45
N TRP A 60 -0.23 4.08 8.27
CA TRP A 60 0.61 5.22 7.92
C TRP A 60 -0.17 6.54 7.90
N ARG A 61 -1.34 6.58 7.24
CA ARG A 61 -2.20 7.78 7.23
C ARG A 61 -2.63 8.19 8.64
N ALA A 62 -3.03 7.23 9.48
CA ALA A 62 -3.38 7.48 10.87
C ALA A 62 -2.19 8.03 11.67
N THR A 63 -0.98 7.51 11.42
CA THR A 63 0.26 7.98 12.07
C THR A 63 0.56 9.44 11.69
N VAL A 64 0.46 9.79 10.41
CA VAL A 64 0.68 11.18 9.96
C VAL A 64 -0.31 12.14 10.61
N VAL A 65 -1.60 11.78 10.66
CA VAL A 65 -2.63 12.60 11.34
C VAL A 65 -2.34 12.72 12.84
N LEU A 66 -1.94 11.62 13.49
CA LEU A 66 -1.56 11.62 14.90
C LEU A 66 -0.38 12.56 15.18
N LEU A 67 0.66 12.51 14.36
CA LEU A 67 1.85 13.37 14.50
C LEU A 67 1.50 14.84 14.31
N ILE A 68 0.65 15.18 13.33
CA ILE A 68 0.15 16.55 13.15
C ILE A 68 -0.62 17.01 14.39
N GLY A 69 -1.52 16.19 14.92
CA GLY A 69 -2.28 16.51 16.13
C GLY A 69 -1.40 16.69 17.36
N ALA A 70 -0.36 15.86 17.51
CA ALA A 70 0.62 15.96 18.57
C ALA A 70 1.45 17.25 18.48
N VAL A 71 1.90 17.63 17.27
CA VAL A 71 2.60 18.91 17.04
C VAL A 71 1.71 20.08 17.44
N VAL A 72 0.45 20.11 17.01
CA VAL A 72 -0.49 21.20 17.36
C VAL A 72 -0.71 21.26 18.87
N ALA A 73 -0.96 20.12 19.52
CA ALA A 73 -1.19 20.06 20.96
C ALA A 73 0.04 20.53 21.75
N VAL A 74 1.24 20.02 21.45
CA VAL A 74 2.48 20.33 22.20
C VAL A 74 2.85 21.81 22.07
N ASN A 75 2.73 22.39 20.88
CA ASN A 75 3.02 23.82 20.70
C ASN A 75 2.02 24.75 21.40
N ALA A 76 0.82 24.25 21.70
CA ALA A 76 -0.19 25.01 22.42
C ALA A 76 -0.07 24.95 23.94
N LEU A 77 0.68 23.98 24.49
CA LEU A 77 0.83 23.80 25.95
C LEU A 77 1.70 24.87 26.61
N PHE A 78 2.56 25.54 25.85
CA PHE A 78 3.49 26.52 26.39
C PHE A 78 3.13 27.89 25.82
N GLY A 79 2.51 28.73 26.64
CA GLY A 79 2.18 30.11 26.28
C GLY A 79 3.45 30.91 25.96
N GLU A 80 3.51 31.46 24.76
CA GLU A 80 4.61 32.32 24.30
C GLU A 80 4.08 33.73 24.04
N THR A 81 4.95 34.72 24.24
CA THR A 81 4.61 36.14 23.97
C THR A 81 5.36 36.69 22.75
N GLU A 82 6.41 35.99 22.31
CA GLU A 82 7.24 36.38 21.17
C GLU A 82 7.10 35.42 19.98
N PHE A 83 6.98 36.00 18.78
CA PHE A 83 6.80 35.23 17.54
C PHE A 83 8.01 34.36 17.18
N LEU A 84 9.22 34.83 17.49
CA LEU A 84 10.45 34.09 17.22
C LEU A 84 10.46 32.76 17.98
N TRP A 85 10.10 32.78 19.26
CA TRP A 85 10.04 31.57 20.09
C TRP A 85 8.95 30.61 19.64
N LEU A 86 7.78 31.12 19.25
CA LEU A 86 6.72 30.29 18.64
C LEU A 86 7.23 29.60 17.35
N ALA A 87 7.91 30.33 16.47
CA ALA A 87 8.45 29.79 15.23
C ALA A 87 9.50 28.70 15.49
N VAL A 88 10.42 28.91 16.44
CA VAL A 88 11.43 27.92 16.83
C VAL A 88 10.77 26.64 17.37
N LYS A 89 9.75 26.74 18.20
CA LYS A 89 9.05 25.57 18.74
C LYS A 89 8.32 24.77 17.66
N ILE A 90 7.60 25.45 16.77
CA ILE A 90 6.92 24.80 15.65
C ILE A 90 7.96 24.09 14.78
N PHE A 91 9.10 24.73 14.51
CA PHE A 91 10.18 24.13 13.73
C PHE A 91 10.75 22.87 14.41
N VAL A 92 11.12 22.96 15.69
CA VAL A 92 11.72 21.83 16.44
C VAL A 92 10.73 20.67 16.56
N SER A 93 9.47 20.94 16.90
CA SER A 93 8.43 19.91 17.01
C SER A 93 8.11 19.26 15.66
N ALA A 94 8.08 20.03 14.57
CA ALA A 94 7.91 19.49 13.22
C ALA A 94 9.09 18.60 12.80
N MET A 95 10.33 19.00 13.11
CA MET A 95 11.52 18.19 12.84
C MET A 95 11.49 16.88 13.62
N LEU A 96 11.14 16.92 14.91
CA LEU A 96 10.96 15.70 15.72
C LEU A 96 9.86 14.79 15.16
N ALA A 97 8.71 15.36 14.78
CA ALA A 97 7.62 14.61 14.17
C ALA A 97 8.02 13.97 12.84
N LEU A 98 8.84 14.65 12.02
CA LEU A 98 9.37 14.09 10.78
C LEU A 98 10.29 12.90 11.06
N ILE A 99 11.22 13.02 12.01
CA ILE A 99 12.14 11.94 12.40
C ILE A 99 11.32 10.72 12.87
N ILE A 100 10.36 10.92 13.76
CA ILE A 100 9.46 9.86 14.24
C ILE A 100 8.66 9.26 13.08
N GLY A 101 8.13 10.10 12.19
CA GLY A 101 7.38 9.67 11.01
C GLY A 101 8.21 8.77 10.10
N VAL A 102 9.46 9.14 9.80
CA VAL A 102 10.39 8.33 9.01
C VAL A 102 10.67 7.00 9.70
N ILE A 103 10.91 7.00 11.01
CA ILE A 103 11.15 5.75 11.77
C ILE A 103 9.93 4.83 11.66
N ILE A 104 8.72 5.34 11.92
CA ILE A 104 7.49 4.55 11.82
C ILE A 104 7.24 4.07 10.39
N GLN A 105 7.47 4.92 9.39
CA GLN A 105 7.33 4.54 7.98
C GLN A 105 8.25 3.36 7.61
N ASN A 106 9.50 3.39 8.07
CA ASN A 106 10.45 2.31 7.85
C ASN A 106 10.01 1.03 8.58
N ILE A 107 9.54 1.13 9.82
CA ILE A 107 9.01 -0.01 10.57
C ILE A 107 7.81 -0.63 9.83
N LEU A 108 6.85 0.18 9.40
CA LEU A 108 5.67 -0.27 8.66
C LEU A 108 6.02 -0.89 7.30
N ARG A 109 7.04 -0.37 6.62
CA ARG A 109 7.42 -0.85 5.29
C ARG A 109 8.28 -2.12 5.31
N PHE A 110 9.18 -2.26 6.28
CA PHE A 110 10.19 -3.34 6.26
C PHE A 110 9.97 -4.42 7.30
N TYR A 111 9.46 -4.09 8.49
CA TYR A 111 9.33 -5.05 9.60
C TYR A 111 7.90 -5.56 9.77
N PHE A 112 6.92 -4.68 9.58
CA PHE A 112 5.51 -5.03 9.72
C PHE A 112 4.99 -6.09 8.71
N PRO A 113 5.48 -6.16 7.45
CA PRO A 113 5.03 -7.19 6.50
C PRO A 113 5.19 -8.62 7.01
N PHE A 114 6.23 -8.92 7.79
CA PHE A 114 6.42 -10.26 8.37
C PHE A 114 5.26 -10.69 9.28
N TYR A 115 4.68 -9.76 10.05
CA TYR A 115 3.54 -10.04 10.90
C TYR A 115 2.25 -10.19 10.09
N ILE A 116 2.10 -9.39 9.03
CA ILE A 116 0.98 -9.48 8.10
C ILE A 116 1.01 -10.82 7.37
N GLU A 117 2.15 -11.23 6.83
CA GLU A 117 2.30 -12.48 6.08
C GLU A 117 1.86 -13.70 6.89
N LYS A 118 2.22 -13.78 8.19
CA LYS A 118 1.78 -14.87 9.06
C LYS A 118 0.25 -14.90 9.21
N ARG A 119 -0.38 -13.73 9.37
CA ARG A 119 -1.84 -13.60 9.46
C ARG A 119 -2.51 -13.96 8.14
N LEU A 120 -1.95 -13.50 7.01
CA LEU A 120 -2.44 -13.77 5.67
C LEU A 120 -2.34 -15.26 5.32
N LYS A 121 -1.22 -15.92 5.62
CA LYS A 121 -1.08 -17.38 5.46
C LYS A 121 -2.13 -18.15 6.25
N LYS A 122 -2.36 -17.74 7.51
CA LYS A 122 -3.43 -18.34 8.33
C LYS A 122 -4.79 -18.16 7.67
N LEU A 123 -5.12 -16.97 7.16
CA LEU A 123 -6.38 -16.72 6.47
C LEU A 123 -6.53 -17.52 5.18
N ARG A 124 -5.47 -17.60 4.36
CA ARG A 124 -5.45 -18.33 3.09
C ARG A 124 -5.75 -19.81 3.29
N TYR A 125 -4.98 -20.47 4.16
CA TYR A 125 -5.06 -21.92 4.39
C TYR A 125 -6.06 -22.36 5.45
N THR A 126 -6.90 -21.46 5.98
CA THR A 126 -8.01 -21.88 6.85
C THR A 126 -9.08 -22.57 6.01
N PRO A 127 -9.52 -23.80 6.36
CA PRO A 127 -10.53 -24.53 5.61
C PRO A 127 -11.80 -23.73 5.37
N ARG A 128 -12.29 -23.80 4.13
CA ARG A 128 -13.56 -23.17 3.75
C ARG A 128 -14.73 -24.07 4.11
N ILE A 129 -15.87 -23.47 4.38
CA ILE A 129 -17.09 -24.20 4.70
C ILE A 129 -17.95 -24.27 3.45
N SER A 130 -18.30 -25.48 3.05
CA SER A 130 -19.17 -25.71 1.90
C SER A 130 -20.57 -25.13 2.16
N PRO A 131 -21.13 -24.32 1.25
CA PRO A 131 -22.50 -23.84 1.37
C PRO A 131 -23.53 -24.96 1.14
N LYS A 132 -23.11 -26.13 0.62
CA LYS A 132 -23.99 -27.27 0.34
C LYS A 132 -24.11 -28.20 1.55
N THR A 133 -23.00 -28.53 2.19
CA THR A 133 -22.95 -29.51 3.28
C THR A 133 -22.70 -28.89 4.65
N GLY A 134 -22.18 -27.66 4.71
CA GLY A 134 -21.71 -27.05 5.95
C GLY A 134 -20.41 -27.67 6.50
N LYS A 135 -19.77 -28.59 5.76
CA LYS A 135 -18.53 -29.25 6.15
C LYS A 135 -17.30 -28.47 5.67
N ALA A 136 -16.17 -28.75 6.30
CA ALA A 136 -14.88 -28.22 5.87
C ALA A 136 -14.50 -28.81 4.50
N MET A 137 -14.08 -27.94 3.58
CA MET A 137 -13.62 -28.30 2.24
C MET A 137 -12.13 -28.68 2.28
N LYS A 138 -11.73 -29.59 1.40
CA LYS A 138 -10.33 -29.94 1.15
C LYS A 138 -9.70 -28.88 0.23
N LEU A 139 -8.49 -28.44 0.58
CA LEU A 139 -7.63 -27.68 -0.34
C LEU A 139 -6.89 -28.69 -1.23
N LEU A 140 -6.98 -28.51 -2.54
CA LEU A 140 -6.27 -29.35 -3.50
C LEU A 140 -4.77 -29.00 -3.54
N SER A 141 -3.93 -29.95 -3.95
CA SER A 141 -2.56 -29.64 -4.35
C SER A 141 -2.53 -28.99 -5.74
N GLU A 142 -1.41 -28.35 -6.08
CA GLU A 142 -1.18 -27.71 -7.38
C GLU A 142 -1.45 -28.68 -8.55
N GLU A 143 -1.08 -29.96 -8.42
CA GLU A 143 -1.34 -30.94 -9.49
C GLU A 143 -2.80 -31.44 -9.51
N GLU A 144 -3.47 -31.43 -8.35
CA GLU A 144 -4.89 -31.83 -8.25
C GLU A 144 -5.82 -30.73 -8.79
N GLU A 145 -5.40 -29.46 -8.72
CA GLU A 145 -6.24 -28.33 -9.05
C GLU A 145 -6.31 -27.97 -10.53
N ASP A 146 -5.29 -28.32 -11.32
CA ASP A 146 -5.23 -28.11 -12.78
C ASP A 146 -6.51 -28.53 -13.51
N VAL A 147 -7.14 -29.62 -13.06
CA VAL A 147 -8.37 -30.17 -13.65
C VAL A 147 -9.57 -29.22 -13.50
N TYR A 148 -9.51 -28.30 -12.53
CA TYR A 148 -10.53 -27.31 -12.23
C TYR A 148 -10.21 -25.92 -12.80
N LEU A 149 -8.97 -25.70 -13.24
CA LEU A 149 -8.52 -24.45 -13.82
C LEU A 149 -8.65 -24.48 -15.34
N ASP A 150 -9.04 -23.35 -15.94
CA ASP A 150 -9.01 -23.21 -17.39
C ASP A 150 -7.58 -22.96 -17.90
N GLU A 151 -7.34 -23.15 -19.20
CA GLU A 151 -6.00 -22.98 -19.80
C GLU A 151 -5.40 -21.58 -19.57
N GLY A 152 -6.23 -20.55 -19.45
CA GLY A 152 -5.78 -19.19 -19.20
C GLY A 152 -5.39 -18.96 -17.74
N MET A 153 -6.08 -19.59 -16.80
CA MET A 153 -5.72 -19.62 -15.37
C MET A 153 -4.40 -20.36 -15.17
N GLN A 154 -4.24 -21.54 -15.77
CA GLN A 154 -2.98 -22.29 -15.77
C GLN A 154 -1.85 -21.45 -16.38
N ALA A 155 -2.12 -20.75 -17.49
CA ALA A 155 -1.14 -19.85 -18.09
C ALA A 155 -0.78 -18.64 -17.21
N GLU A 156 -1.63 -18.21 -16.28
CA GLU A 156 -1.29 -17.19 -15.28
C GLU A 156 -0.36 -17.75 -14.18
N GLU A 157 -0.54 -19.02 -13.80
CA GLU A 157 0.28 -19.75 -12.82
C GLU A 157 1.65 -20.13 -13.37
N ASP A 158 1.72 -20.63 -14.60
CA ASP A 158 2.94 -20.95 -15.33
C ASP A 158 3.95 -19.80 -15.36
N ILE A 159 3.42 -18.57 -15.38
CA ILE A 159 4.20 -17.35 -15.43
C ILE A 159 4.32 -16.66 -14.06
N PHE A 160 3.81 -17.30 -13.02
CA PHE A 160 3.76 -16.88 -11.62
C PHE A 160 3.13 -15.51 -11.37
N SER A 161 2.16 -15.15 -12.21
CA SER A 161 1.45 -13.87 -12.11
C SER A 161 0.29 -13.91 -11.12
N VAL A 162 -0.34 -15.07 -11.05
CA VAL A 162 -1.48 -15.40 -10.22
C VAL A 162 -1.22 -16.77 -9.65
N ASP A 163 -1.82 -17.02 -8.50
CA ASP A 163 -1.74 -18.25 -7.75
C ASP A 163 -3.18 -18.58 -7.33
N TYR A 164 -3.75 -19.68 -7.82
CA TYR A 164 -5.10 -20.10 -7.51
C TYR A 164 -5.10 -21.10 -6.36
N ASP A 165 -6.07 -20.99 -5.45
CA ASP A 165 -6.38 -22.07 -4.52
C ASP A 165 -7.73 -22.67 -4.92
N VAL A 166 -7.77 -23.97 -5.19
CA VAL A 166 -9.04 -24.70 -5.38
C VAL A 166 -9.45 -25.46 -4.12
N TRP A 167 -10.61 -25.06 -3.57
CA TRP A 167 -11.27 -25.76 -2.48
C TRP A 167 -12.37 -26.66 -3.02
N VAL A 168 -12.43 -27.92 -2.57
CA VAL A 168 -13.47 -28.88 -2.98
C VAL A 168 -14.18 -29.50 -1.78
N ASP A 169 -15.50 -29.58 -1.87
CA ASP A 169 -16.32 -30.42 -1.01
C ASP A 169 -16.38 -31.84 -1.60
N GLU A 170 -15.70 -32.80 -0.97
CA GLU A 170 -15.57 -34.17 -1.47
C GLU A 170 -16.90 -34.93 -1.54
N GLU A 171 -17.94 -34.50 -0.81
CA GLU A 171 -19.25 -35.16 -0.83
C GLU A 171 -20.15 -34.69 -1.97
N THR A 172 -20.06 -33.41 -2.34
CA THR A 172 -20.97 -32.80 -3.32
C THR A 172 -20.29 -32.37 -4.61
N GLY A 173 -18.96 -32.34 -4.64
CA GLY A 173 -18.18 -31.79 -5.74
C GLY A 173 -18.27 -30.26 -5.85
N TYR A 174 -18.82 -29.57 -4.85
CA TYR A 174 -18.83 -28.10 -4.84
C TYR A 174 -17.40 -27.56 -4.79
N THR A 175 -17.05 -26.74 -5.77
CA THR A 175 -15.73 -26.12 -5.89
C THR A 175 -15.78 -24.63 -5.60
N LYS A 176 -14.74 -24.11 -4.93
CA LYS A 176 -14.52 -22.69 -4.73
C LYS A 176 -13.08 -22.36 -5.11
N ILE A 177 -12.92 -21.59 -6.18
CA ILE A 177 -11.63 -21.13 -6.70
C ILE A 177 -11.36 -19.74 -6.14
N GLU A 178 -10.21 -19.53 -5.51
CA GLU A 178 -9.79 -18.24 -4.97
C GLU A 178 -8.49 -17.76 -5.61
N LYS A 179 -8.48 -16.50 -6.06
CA LYS A 179 -7.37 -15.90 -6.81
C LYS A 179 -6.43 -15.09 -5.91
N TYR A 180 -5.14 -15.42 -5.88
CA TYR A 180 -4.09 -14.68 -5.15
C TYR A 180 -3.05 -14.06 -6.10
N SER A 181 -2.39 -12.99 -5.66
CA SER A 181 -1.31 -12.37 -6.43
C SER A 181 -0.08 -13.28 -6.38
N GLY A 182 0.46 -13.62 -7.56
CA GLY A 182 1.73 -14.33 -7.68
C GLY A 182 2.93 -13.42 -7.36
N HIS A 183 4.12 -14.00 -7.43
CA HIS A 183 5.36 -13.28 -7.13
C HIS A 183 5.92 -12.48 -8.32
N LEU A 184 5.47 -12.77 -9.55
CA LEU A 184 5.82 -12.00 -10.74
C LEU A 184 4.67 -11.05 -11.10
N HIS A 185 5.01 -9.82 -11.47
CA HIS A 185 4.01 -8.86 -11.94
C HIS A 185 3.82 -8.99 -13.46
N ALA A 186 2.58 -9.28 -13.85
CA ALA A 186 2.13 -9.24 -15.24
C ALA A 186 0.83 -8.43 -15.33
N LEU A 187 0.64 -7.76 -16.47
CA LEU A 187 -0.53 -6.93 -16.70
C LEU A 187 -1.68 -7.77 -17.23
N GLN A 188 -2.90 -7.31 -16.98
CA GLN A 188 -4.08 -7.87 -17.61
C GLN A 188 -4.06 -7.62 -19.12
N CYS A 189 -4.23 -8.68 -19.91
CA CYS A 189 -4.35 -8.58 -21.36
C CYS A 189 -5.74 -8.04 -21.75
N SER A 190 -5.81 -7.07 -22.65
CA SER A 190 -7.08 -6.51 -23.14
C SER A 190 -7.89 -7.45 -24.04
N GLU A 191 -7.25 -8.48 -24.60
CA GLU A 191 -7.93 -9.45 -25.49
C GLU A 191 -8.50 -10.64 -24.73
N CYS A 192 -7.69 -11.28 -23.87
CA CYS A 192 -8.10 -12.51 -23.17
C CYS A 192 -8.42 -12.31 -21.69
N ASN A 193 -8.21 -11.11 -21.13
CA ASN A 193 -8.48 -10.75 -19.72
C ASN A 193 -7.64 -11.48 -18.65
N TYR A 194 -6.75 -12.38 -19.01
CA TYR A 194 -5.78 -12.99 -18.09
C TYR A 194 -4.57 -12.06 -17.84
N GLN A 195 -3.94 -12.17 -16.66
CA GLN A 195 -2.75 -11.44 -16.24
C GLN A 195 -1.47 -12.02 -16.82
N THR A 196 -1.43 -12.17 -18.15
CA THR A 196 -0.34 -12.82 -18.88
C THR A 196 0.47 -11.86 -19.76
N LEU A 197 0.20 -10.56 -19.70
CA LEU A 197 0.86 -9.55 -20.52
C LEU A 197 2.18 -9.09 -19.86
N LYS A 198 3.32 -9.53 -20.39
CA LYS A 198 4.67 -9.20 -19.90
C LYS A 198 5.44 -8.31 -20.87
N VAL A 199 6.39 -7.53 -20.36
CA VAL A 199 7.34 -6.75 -21.18
C VAL A 199 8.30 -7.73 -21.85
N VAL A 200 8.44 -7.64 -23.18
CA VAL A 200 9.36 -8.48 -23.97
C VAL A 200 10.51 -7.69 -24.58
N LYS A 201 10.32 -6.39 -24.81
CA LYS A 201 11.36 -5.50 -25.35
C LYS A 201 11.13 -4.11 -24.79
N GLU A 202 12.21 -3.41 -24.49
CA GLU A 202 12.20 -1.98 -24.22
C GLU A 202 13.10 -1.29 -25.24
N GLU A 203 12.71 -0.10 -25.68
CA GLU A 203 13.42 0.65 -26.71
C GLU A 203 13.35 2.14 -26.42
N ILE A 204 14.50 2.81 -26.38
CA ILE A 204 14.58 4.26 -26.22
C ILE A 204 14.29 4.88 -27.60
N ILE A 205 13.15 5.55 -27.72
CA ILE A 205 12.74 6.26 -28.94
C ILE A 205 13.42 7.62 -29.03
N LYS A 206 13.52 8.30 -27.88
CA LYS A 206 14.20 9.58 -27.74
C LYS A 206 15.12 9.53 -26.54
N SER A 207 16.41 9.69 -26.75
CA SER A 207 17.37 9.75 -25.64
C SER A 207 17.13 11.01 -24.79
N PRO A 208 17.14 10.90 -23.46
CA PRO A 208 17.03 12.07 -22.60
C PRO A 208 18.25 12.98 -22.77
N THR A 209 18.03 14.28 -22.67
CA THR A 209 19.09 15.30 -22.62
C THR A 209 19.03 16.04 -21.29
N MET A 210 19.93 17.00 -21.09
CA MET A 210 19.91 17.88 -19.91
C MET A 210 18.66 18.76 -19.86
N THR A 211 18.13 19.14 -21.02
CA THR A 211 17.01 20.09 -21.15
C THR A 211 15.69 19.41 -21.48
N GLU A 212 15.72 18.23 -22.10
CA GLU A 212 14.54 17.52 -22.60
C GLU A 212 14.45 16.09 -22.04
N GLU A 213 13.23 15.69 -21.71
CA GLU A 213 12.92 14.32 -21.32
C GLU A 213 13.12 13.36 -22.50
N GLY A 214 13.51 12.14 -22.19
CA GLY A 214 13.55 11.05 -23.15
C GLY A 214 12.21 10.34 -23.25
N GLU A 215 12.11 9.43 -24.22
CA GLU A 215 10.94 8.57 -24.41
C GLU A 215 11.38 7.11 -24.52
N LEU A 216 10.76 6.26 -23.71
CA LEU A 216 10.94 4.81 -23.68
C LEU A 216 9.66 4.15 -24.20
N MET A 217 9.78 3.28 -25.19
CA MET A 217 8.72 2.39 -25.63
C MET A 217 8.91 1.02 -24.99
N LYS A 218 7.90 0.55 -24.25
CA LYS A 218 7.84 -0.84 -23.79
C LYS A 218 6.91 -1.63 -24.69
N TYR A 219 7.40 -2.75 -25.20
CA TYR A 219 6.64 -3.72 -25.97
C TYR A 219 6.23 -4.85 -25.05
N TYR A 220 4.95 -5.17 -25.07
CA TYR A 220 4.34 -6.22 -24.29
C TYR A 220 3.87 -7.35 -25.18
N LYS A 221 3.94 -8.58 -24.66
CA LYS A 221 3.36 -9.76 -25.29
C LYS A 221 2.64 -10.60 -24.23
N CYS A 222 1.42 -11.00 -24.56
CA CYS A 222 0.65 -11.95 -23.77
C CYS A 222 1.23 -13.35 -23.96
N SER A 223 1.58 -14.04 -22.87
CA SER A 223 2.08 -15.42 -22.94
C SER A 223 1.01 -16.42 -23.35
N TYR A 224 -0.26 -16.14 -23.04
CA TYR A 224 -1.40 -17.00 -23.37
C TYR A 224 -1.89 -16.80 -24.82
N CYS A 225 -2.56 -15.68 -25.11
CA CYS A 225 -3.16 -15.45 -26.43
C CYS A 225 -2.23 -14.83 -27.48
N GLY A 226 -0.99 -14.49 -27.11
CA GLY A 226 -0.01 -13.91 -28.03
C GLY A 226 -0.24 -12.44 -28.41
N HIS A 227 -1.28 -11.78 -27.87
CA HIS A 227 -1.56 -10.37 -28.10
C HIS A 227 -0.34 -9.48 -27.81
N LYS A 228 -0.11 -8.49 -28.67
CA LYS A 228 1.01 -7.55 -28.56
C LYS A 228 0.48 -6.16 -28.30
N ALA A 229 1.04 -5.51 -27.28
CA ALA A 229 0.73 -4.12 -26.95
C ALA A 229 2.02 -3.31 -26.84
N ARG A 230 1.93 -1.98 -26.91
CA ARG A 230 3.06 -1.09 -26.65
C ARG A 230 2.59 0.12 -25.86
N LYS A 231 3.44 0.61 -24.96
CA LYS A 231 3.17 1.83 -24.19
C LYS A 231 4.43 2.68 -24.12
N THR A 232 4.25 3.97 -24.32
CA THR A 232 5.30 4.98 -24.17
C THR A 232 5.37 5.44 -22.72
N PHE A 233 6.59 5.63 -22.23
CA PHE A 233 6.92 6.17 -20.92
C PHE A 233 7.92 7.31 -21.11
N HIS A 234 7.81 8.35 -20.28
CA HIS A 234 8.78 9.43 -20.27
C HIS A 234 9.99 9.06 -19.40
N ILE A 235 11.19 9.34 -19.92
CA ILE A 235 12.45 9.14 -19.21
C ILE A 235 12.89 10.50 -18.65
N ALA A 236 13.22 10.53 -17.37
CA ALA A 236 13.71 11.75 -16.73
C ALA A 236 14.95 12.31 -17.46
N LYS A 237 15.11 13.63 -17.41
CA LYS A 237 16.28 14.35 -17.94
C LYS A 237 17.56 13.86 -17.30
N LEU A 238 18.66 13.97 -18.04
CA LEU A 238 19.98 13.72 -17.48
C LEU A 238 20.29 14.79 -16.42
N LYS A 239 20.92 14.38 -15.30
CA LYS A 239 21.43 15.28 -14.27
C LYS A 239 22.94 15.43 -14.43
N ASP A 240 23.46 16.60 -14.07
CA ASP A 240 24.91 16.82 -14.04
C ASP A 240 25.52 15.96 -12.92
N ASN A 241 26.65 15.32 -13.22
CA ASN A 241 27.37 14.43 -12.28
C ASN A 241 27.97 15.13 -11.04
N ALA A 242 27.67 16.42 -10.82
CA ALA A 242 28.08 17.14 -9.62
C ALA A 242 27.32 16.67 -8.36
N ASP A 243 26.09 16.15 -8.51
CA ASP A 243 25.23 15.76 -7.38
C ASP A 243 25.44 14.31 -6.90
N ALA A 244 26.18 13.49 -7.64
CA ALA A 244 26.40 12.07 -7.29
C ALA A 244 27.51 11.87 -6.25
N ALA A 245 28.38 12.86 -6.03
CA ALA A 245 29.47 12.78 -5.06
C ALA A 245 29.04 13.05 -3.61
N ASP A 246 27.90 13.72 -3.40
CA ASP A 246 27.45 14.13 -2.05
C ASP A 246 26.62 13.05 -1.33
N GLN A 247 26.19 11.99 -2.03
CA GLN A 247 25.39 10.89 -1.45
C GLN A 247 26.20 9.67 -1.00
N ALA A 248 27.53 9.70 -1.14
CA ALA A 248 28.43 8.63 -0.68
C ALA A 248 29.29 9.01 0.53
N THR A 249 29.18 10.24 1.05
CA THR A 249 29.99 10.74 2.17
C THR A 249 29.19 11.53 3.22
N GLY A 250 27.89 11.26 3.35
CA GLY A 250 27.03 11.83 4.41
C GLY A 250 26.60 10.79 5.44
#